data_AF-A0A847B4A8-F1
#
_entry.id   AF-A0A847B4A8-F1
#
_cell.length_a   1.000
_cell.length_b   1.000
_cell.length_c   1.000
_cell.angle_alpha   90.00
_cell.angle_beta   90.00
_cell.angle_gamma   90.00
#
_symmetry.space_group_name_H-M   'P 1'
#
loop_
_entity.id
_entity.type
_entity.pdbx_description
1 polymer ?
#
loop_
_entity_poly.entity_id
_entity_poly.type
_entity_poly.pdbx_seq_one_letter_code
_entity_poly.pdbx_strand_id
1 'polypeptide(L)'
;MRKLLEAGAHFGHQTRRWNPKMKKYIYGARNGVYIIDLQQTVEAINVAYAKMKEIVSTGGKVLFVGTKKQCREPTMQEALRSGSFYIINRWLGGTLTNFRTIQSRIRYLKELERREEEGEFDLLSKVEAAKLRREKDKLSKNLEGIKEMRRVPNALFVIDPRIEHNAVAEARKLKIPVFGIVDTNSDPDVVDYIIPANDDALRSVSLILAVIADAIVESKSGVPVVAYTKDEGDSVTMKDVIRQTERENAERLARIRAERAARQEAYERAGGRGSYYRGRRSRAYGSFGSNRPAQARGGAAEKAKAEAGKVKTEAEKARAVAEKAKVEAEKAKVEVAKANAEVEKAKMMAEKAKAEVEKAKVMAEKAKAEVEKAKAVAEKAKVETAPANEGENK
;
A
#
# COMPACT_ATOMS: atom_id res chain seq x y z
N MET A 1 7.96 -16.35 12.40
CA MET A 1 6.61 -16.94 12.57
C MET A 1 5.66 -16.01 13.34
N ARG A 2 6.00 -15.55 14.56
CA ARG A 2 5.15 -14.65 15.37
C ARG A 2 4.60 -13.43 14.60
N LYS A 3 5.45 -12.65 13.93
CA LYS A 3 5.04 -11.53 13.08
C LYS A 3 3.98 -11.91 12.03
N LEU A 4 4.09 -13.09 11.42
CA LEU A 4 3.11 -13.58 10.43
C LEU A 4 1.76 -13.89 11.08
N LEU A 5 1.78 -14.45 12.29
CA LEU A 5 0.57 -14.69 13.07
C LEU A 5 -0.12 -13.36 13.43
N GLU A 6 0.62 -12.41 14.01
CA GLU A 6 0.11 -11.09 14.40
C GLU A 6 -0.41 -10.27 13.21
N ALA A 7 0.24 -10.40 12.04
CA ALA A 7 -0.17 -9.76 10.79
C ALA A 7 -1.43 -10.41 10.16
N GLY A 8 -1.84 -11.59 10.64
CA GLY A 8 -3.00 -12.32 10.12
C GLY A 8 -2.73 -13.08 8.81
N ALA A 9 -1.47 -13.46 8.56
CA ALA A 9 -1.07 -14.18 7.35
C ALA A 9 -1.62 -15.63 7.27
N HIS A 10 -2.00 -16.20 8.42
CA HIS A 10 -2.53 -17.56 8.56
C HIS A 10 -3.99 -17.71 8.12
N PHE A 11 -4.73 -16.60 7.97
CA PHE A 11 -6.12 -16.65 7.53
C PHE A 11 -6.20 -16.88 6.03
N GLY A 12 -6.89 -17.95 5.61
CA GLY A 12 -7.27 -18.15 4.23
C GLY A 12 -8.71 -17.71 3.94
N HIS A 13 -9.23 -18.18 2.81
CA HIS A 13 -10.60 -17.95 2.38
C HIS A 13 -11.59 -18.96 3.00
N GLN A 14 -12.88 -18.72 2.74
CA GLN A 14 -13.96 -19.64 3.10
C GLN A 14 -13.77 -21.02 2.45
N THR A 15 -14.18 -22.08 3.14
CA THR A 15 -14.00 -23.47 2.69
C THR A 15 -14.61 -23.77 1.32
N ARG A 16 -15.67 -23.05 0.93
CA ARG A 16 -16.31 -23.20 -0.39
C ARG A 16 -15.54 -22.57 -1.57
N ARG A 17 -14.53 -21.74 -1.31
CA ARG A 17 -13.80 -20.95 -2.33
C ARG A 17 -12.37 -21.43 -2.56
N TRP A 18 -11.98 -22.56 -1.98
CA TRP A 18 -10.62 -23.05 -2.04
C TRP A 18 -10.29 -23.76 -3.36
N ASN A 19 -9.00 -23.80 -3.68
CA ASN A 19 -8.43 -24.61 -4.74
C ASN A 19 -7.89 -25.93 -4.14
N PRO A 20 -8.32 -27.11 -4.62
CA PRO A 20 -7.84 -28.39 -4.12
C PRO A 20 -6.33 -28.58 -4.12
N LYS A 21 -5.61 -27.94 -5.05
CA LYS A 21 -4.13 -28.02 -5.13
C LYS A 21 -3.44 -27.32 -3.95
N MET A 22 -4.12 -26.39 -3.30
CA MET A 22 -3.61 -25.72 -2.09
C MET A 22 -3.67 -26.61 -0.84
N LYS A 23 -4.23 -27.83 -0.92
CA LYS A 23 -4.38 -28.75 0.23
C LYS A 23 -3.09 -28.94 1.03
N LYS A 24 -1.94 -29.02 0.34
CA LYS A 24 -0.62 -29.20 0.99
C LYS A 24 -0.21 -28.03 1.90
N TYR A 25 -0.66 -26.81 1.59
CA TYR A 25 -0.32 -25.59 2.34
C TYR A 25 -1.38 -25.21 3.38
N ILE A 26 -2.49 -25.97 3.44
CA ILE A 26 -3.59 -25.74 4.37
C ILE A 26 -3.40 -26.66 5.58
N TYR A 27 -3.29 -26.05 6.75
CA TYR A 27 -3.17 -26.78 8.01
C TYR A 27 -4.51 -27.39 8.46
N GLY A 28 -5.62 -26.66 8.26
CA GLY A 28 -6.95 -27.14 8.65
C GLY A 28 -8.04 -26.10 8.40
N ALA A 29 -9.27 -26.40 8.80
CA ALA A 29 -10.40 -25.46 8.72
C ALA A 29 -11.02 -25.22 10.08
N ARG A 30 -11.36 -23.97 10.40
CA ARG A 30 -12.07 -23.57 11.62
C ARG A 30 -13.14 -22.55 11.28
N ASN A 31 -14.36 -22.74 11.81
CA ASN A 31 -15.49 -21.82 11.60
C ASN A 31 -15.77 -21.49 10.11
N GLY A 32 -15.54 -22.46 9.22
CA GLY A 32 -15.75 -22.31 7.77
C GLY A 32 -14.67 -21.52 7.02
N VAL A 33 -13.52 -21.25 7.65
CA VAL A 33 -12.35 -20.58 7.04
C VAL A 33 -11.14 -21.53 7.11
N TYR A 34 -10.38 -21.61 6.02
CA TYR A 34 -9.13 -22.37 6.00
C TYR A 34 -8.00 -21.62 6.72
N ILE A 35 -7.15 -22.35 7.42
CA ILE A 35 -5.95 -21.86 8.08
C ILE A 35 -4.74 -22.34 7.27
N ILE A 36 -3.90 -21.40 6.87
CA ILE A 36 -2.67 -21.65 6.13
C ILE A 36 -1.58 -22.07 7.12
N ASP A 37 -0.77 -23.04 6.72
CA ASP A 37 0.37 -23.51 7.50
C ASP A 37 1.53 -22.50 7.48
N LEU A 38 1.71 -21.79 8.60
CA LEU A 38 2.75 -20.78 8.75
C LEU A 38 4.18 -21.36 8.77
N GLN A 39 4.38 -22.65 9.10
CA GLN A 39 5.72 -23.24 9.04
C GLN A 39 6.18 -23.31 7.60
N GLN A 40 5.33 -23.82 6.71
CA GLN A 40 5.57 -23.82 5.27
C GLN A 40 5.70 -22.40 4.70
N THR A 41 4.92 -21.43 5.21
CA THR A 41 5.09 -20.01 4.81
C THR A 41 6.50 -19.50 5.12
N VAL A 42 7.04 -19.78 6.30
CA VAL A 42 8.38 -19.33 6.70
C VAL A 42 9.45 -19.96 5.82
N GLU A 43 9.39 -21.27 5.61
CA GLU A 43 10.32 -21.98 4.71
C GLU A 43 10.27 -21.41 3.29
N ALA A 44 9.07 -21.19 2.77
CA ALA A 44 8.88 -20.68 1.43
C ALA A 44 9.36 -19.23 1.28
N ILE A 45 9.16 -18.38 2.30
CA ILE A 45 9.74 -17.02 2.34
C ILE A 45 11.27 -17.11 2.28
N ASN A 46 11.91 -18.01 3.03
CA ASN A 46 13.37 -18.15 3.01
C ASN A 46 13.89 -18.56 1.63
N VAL A 47 13.23 -19.50 0.96
CA VAL A 47 13.58 -19.93 -0.41
C VAL A 47 13.39 -18.78 -1.40
N ALA A 48 12.25 -18.08 -1.33
CA ALA A 48 11.96 -16.93 -2.18
C ALA A 48 12.97 -15.79 -1.96
N TYR A 49 13.31 -15.51 -0.70
CA TYR A 49 14.28 -14.50 -0.29
C TYR A 49 15.66 -14.79 -0.87
N ALA A 50 16.16 -16.03 -0.71
CA ALA A 50 17.46 -16.45 -1.23
C ALA A 50 17.53 -16.31 -2.76
N LYS A 51 16.49 -16.76 -3.48
CA LYS A 51 16.46 -16.64 -4.94
C LYS A 51 16.34 -15.18 -5.40
N MET A 52 15.54 -14.37 -4.72
CA MET A 52 15.44 -12.94 -5.03
C MET A 52 16.80 -12.25 -4.88
N LYS A 53 17.53 -12.57 -3.80
CA LYS A 53 18.89 -12.06 -3.56
C LYS A 53 19.87 -12.46 -4.66
N GLU A 54 19.83 -13.71 -5.12
CA GLU A 54 20.63 -14.19 -6.24
C GLU A 54 20.35 -13.39 -7.53
N ILE A 55 19.08 -13.24 -7.90
CA ILE A 55 18.67 -12.51 -9.11
C ILE A 55 19.14 -11.05 -9.06
N VAL A 56 18.96 -10.38 -7.91
CA VAL A 56 19.37 -8.97 -7.78
C VAL A 56 20.88 -8.82 -7.75
N SER A 57 21.61 -9.77 -7.15
CA SER A 57 23.08 -9.78 -7.11
C SER A 57 23.70 -9.89 -8.51
N THR A 58 23.03 -10.57 -9.45
CA THR A 58 23.42 -10.58 -10.88
C THR A 58 23.08 -9.29 -11.64
N GLY A 59 22.53 -8.28 -10.96
CA GLY A 59 22.08 -7.01 -11.55
C GLY A 59 20.67 -7.07 -12.12
N GLY A 60 19.91 -8.14 -11.84
CA GLY A 60 18.55 -8.32 -12.30
C GLY A 60 17.57 -7.27 -11.75
N LYS A 61 16.54 -6.96 -12.52
CA LYS A 61 15.46 -6.04 -12.11
C LYS A 61 14.21 -6.82 -11.72
N VAL A 62 13.55 -6.36 -10.65
CA VAL A 62 12.33 -6.96 -10.11
C VAL A 62 11.15 -6.04 -10.40
N LEU A 63 10.01 -6.63 -10.78
CA LEU A 63 8.74 -5.95 -10.96
C LEU A 63 7.74 -6.46 -9.92
N PHE A 64 7.24 -5.56 -9.07
CA PHE A 64 6.17 -5.84 -8.14
C PHE A 64 4.80 -5.56 -8.76
N VAL A 65 3.85 -6.48 -8.60
CA VAL A 65 2.50 -6.37 -9.16
C VAL A 65 1.46 -6.64 -8.09
N GLY A 66 0.55 -5.69 -7.90
CA GLY A 66 -0.58 -5.83 -7.00
C GLY A 66 -1.66 -4.80 -7.25
N THR A 67 -2.71 -5.17 -7.98
CA THR A 67 -3.82 -4.24 -8.32
C THR A 67 -4.94 -4.21 -7.28
N LYS A 68 -4.93 -5.17 -6.35
CA LYS A 68 -5.89 -5.29 -5.25
C LYS A 68 -5.80 -4.08 -4.32
N LYS A 69 -6.95 -3.54 -3.89
CA LYS A 69 -7.02 -2.26 -3.15
C LYS A 69 -6.13 -2.24 -1.91
N GLN A 70 -6.09 -3.36 -1.18
CA GLN A 70 -5.30 -3.53 0.05
C GLN A 70 -3.80 -3.56 -0.22
N CYS A 71 -3.37 -3.86 -1.45
CA CYS A 71 -1.97 -4.10 -1.80
C CYS A 71 -1.32 -2.90 -2.51
N ARG A 72 -2.11 -1.99 -3.09
CA ARG A 72 -1.61 -0.90 -3.95
C ARG A 72 -0.55 -0.05 -3.25
N GLU A 73 -0.91 0.51 -2.10
CA GLU A 73 -0.04 1.42 -1.36
C GLU A 73 1.22 0.71 -0.83
N PRO A 74 1.13 -0.45 -0.14
CA PRO A 74 2.31 -1.19 0.29
C PRO A 74 3.25 -1.57 -0.87
N THR A 75 2.69 -2.01 -2.00
CA THR A 75 3.48 -2.42 -3.16
C THR A 75 4.28 -1.25 -3.73
N MET A 76 3.65 -0.07 -3.84
CA MET A 76 4.32 1.13 -4.32
C MET A 76 5.44 1.56 -3.36
N GLN A 77 5.16 1.64 -2.06
CA GLN A 77 6.12 2.09 -1.05
C GLN A 77 7.35 1.18 -1.00
N GLU A 78 7.16 -0.14 -0.96
CA GLU A 78 8.26 -1.10 -0.89
C GLU A 78 9.04 -1.21 -2.21
N ALA A 79 8.37 -1.06 -3.35
CA ALA A 79 9.06 -1.01 -4.64
C ALA A 79 9.93 0.24 -4.78
N LEU A 80 9.41 1.42 -4.40
CA LEU A 80 10.18 2.66 -4.40
C LEU A 80 11.37 2.57 -3.44
N ARG A 81 11.16 2.07 -2.22
CA ARG A 81 12.22 1.87 -1.22
C ARG A 81 13.32 0.93 -1.72
N SER A 82 12.96 -0.16 -2.38
CA SER A 82 13.92 -1.13 -2.92
C SER A 82 14.55 -0.72 -4.26
N GLY A 83 14.08 0.38 -4.87
CA GLY A 83 14.48 0.79 -6.22
C GLY A 83 14.09 -0.24 -7.29
N SER A 84 12.93 -0.85 -7.11
CA SER A 84 12.30 -1.83 -8.00
C SER A 84 11.14 -1.19 -8.75
N PHE A 85 10.68 -1.84 -9.83
CA PHE A 85 9.53 -1.37 -10.59
C PHE A 85 8.23 -1.87 -9.96
N TYR A 86 7.11 -1.18 -10.23
CA TYR A 86 5.81 -1.58 -9.71
C TYR A 86 4.64 -1.35 -10.67
N ILE A 87 3.58 -2.13 -10.51
CA ILE A 87 2.27 -1.91 -11.14
C ILE A 87 1.18 -2.11 -10.06
N ILE A 88 0.47 -1.03 -9.74
CA ILE A 88 -0.52 -1.02 -8.64
C ILE A 88 -1.96 -0.78 -9.08
N ASN A 89 -2.18 -0.30 -10.30
CA ASN A 89 -3.53 0.08 -10.75
C ASN A 89 -4.16 -0.99 -11.62
N ARG A 90 -3.64 -1.19 -12.83
CA ARG A 90 -4.15 -2.19 -13.76
C ARG A 90 -3.02 -2.76 -14.59
N TRP A 91 -3.00 -4.08 -14.73
CA TRP A 91 -2.16 -4.74 -15.73
C TRP A 91 -2.68 -4.45 -17.14
N LEU A 92 -1.84 -3.86 -17.98
CA LEU A 92 -2.13 -3.69 -19.40
C LEU A 92 -1.67 -4.96 -20.13
N GLY A 93 -2.57 -5.60 -20.89
CA GLY A 93 -2.20 -6.79 -21.65
C GLY A 93 -1.06 -6.48 -22.64
N GLY A 94 -0.06 -7.35 -22.67
CA GLY A 94 1.16 -7.15 -23.44
C GLY A 94 2.21 -6.28 -22.76
N THR A 95 2.10 -6.05 -21.45
CA THR A 95 3.12 -5.29 -20.71
C THR A 95 4.50 -5.90 -20.82
N LEU A 96 4.60 -7.23 -20.78
CA LEU A 96 5.86 -7.93 -20.94
C LEU A 96 6.01 -8.46 -22.38
N THR A 97 4.96 -9.06 -22.95
CA THR A 97 5.08 -9.72 -24.26
C THR A 97 5.08 -8.74 -25.44
N ASN A 98 4.49 -7.55 -25.29
CA ASN A 98 4.49 -6.48 -26.29
C ASN A 98 5.15 -5.21 -25.74
N PHE A 99 6.32 -5.40 -25.11
CA PHE A 99 7.02 -4.33 -24.42
C PHE A 99 7.38 -3.15 -25.32
N ARG A 100 7.64 -3.38 -26.61
CA ARG A 100 7.93 -2.31 -27.59
C ARG A 100 6.81 -1.27 -27.69
N THR A 101 5.55 -1.71 -27.66
CA THR A 101 4.38 -0.81 -27.69
C THR A 101 4.15 -0.12 -26.35
N ILE A 102 4.42 -0.81 -25.23
CA ILE A 102 4.37 -0.14 -23.92
C ILE A 102 5.45 0.93 -23.83
N GLN A 103 6.66 0.66 -24.31
CA GLN A 103 7.74 1.65 -24.36
C GLN A 103 7.38 2.87 -25.22
N SER A 104 6.65 2.71 -26.33
CA SER A 104 6.19 3.87 -27.11
C SER A 104 5.18 4.70 -26.34
N ARG A 105 4.28 4.07 -25.57
CA ARG A 105 3.35 4.79 -24.67
C ARG A 105 4.06 5.48 -23.50
N ILE A 106 5.12 4.88 -22.96
CA ILE A 106 5.96 5.52 -21.92
C ILE A 106 6.69 6.74 -22.50
N ARG A 107 7.27 6.63 -23.70
CA ARG A 107 7.90 7.79 -24.37
C ARG A 107 6.90 8.91 -24.61
N TYR A 108 5.68 8.56 -25.02
CA TYR A 108 4.60 9.53 -25.19
C TYR A 108 4.18 10.18 -23.86
N LEU A 109 4.16 9.43 -22.75
CA LEU A 109 3.95 10.01 -21.42
C LEU A 109 5.03 11.03 -21.06
N LYS A 110 6.32 10.68 -21.26
CA LYS A 110 7.45 11.59 -21.00
C LYS A 110 7.37 12.86 -21.84
N GLU A 111 6.92 12.74 -23.10
CA GLU A 111 6.68 13.89 -23.97
C GLU A 111 5.53 14.77 -23.48
N LEU A 112 4.42 14.18 -23.02
CA LEU A 112 3.30 14.97 -22.45
C LEU A 112 3.71 15.72 -21.18
N GLU A 113 4.55 15.13 -20.34
CA GLU A 113 5.08 15.79 -19.14
C GLU A 113 6.01 16.95 -19.54
N ARG A 114 6.95 16.72 -20.47
CA ARG A 114 7.86 17.76 -20.97
C ARG A 114 7.11 18.96 -21.55
N ARG A 115 6.10 18.72 -22.39
CA ARG A 115 5.29 19.77 -23.01
C ARG A 115 4.48 20.56 -21.99
N GLU A 116 4.03 19.92 -20.91
CA GLU A 116 3.32 20.59 -19.82
C GLU A 116 4.28 21.43 -18.96
N GLU A 117 5.48 20.93 -18.67
CA GLU A 117 6.55 21.66 -17.97
C GLU A 117 7.02 22.88 -18.75
N GLU A 118 7.09 22.78 -20.08
CA GLU A 118 7.41 23.89 -21.00
C GLU A 118 6.25 24.91 -21.16
N GLY A 119 5.09 24.66 -20.55
CA GLY A 119 3.94 25.57 -20.59
C GLY A 119 3.15 25.54 -21.91
N GLU A 120 3.40 24.57 -22.79
CA GLU A 120 2.73 24.46 -24.10
C GLU A 120 1.21 24.29 -23.96
N PHE A 121 0.77 23.65 -22.86
CA PHE A 121 -0.65 23.40 -22.61
C PHE A 121 -1.45 24.69 -22.38
N ASP A 122 -0.80 25.76 -21.93
CA ASP A 122 -1.46 27.03 -21.67
C ASP A 122 -1.63 27.88 -22.95
N LEU A 123 -0.89 27.55 -24.01
CA LEU A 123 -1.06 28.12 -25.35
C LEU A 123 -2.22 27.49 -26.12
N LEU A 124 -2.67 26.30 -25.71
CA LEU A 124 -3.75 25.55 -26.36
C LEU A 124 -5.12 26.01 -25.86
N SER A 125 -6.16 25.64 -26.61
CA SER A 125 -7.54 25.84 -26.15
C SER A 125 -7.77 25.06 -24.84
N LYS A 126 -8.59 25.62 -23.94
CA LYS A 126 -8.91 24.98 -22.65
C LYS A 126 -9.41 23.53 -22.80
N VAL A 127 -10.10 23.23 -23.89
CA VAL A 127 -10.64 21.90 -24.19
C VAL A 127 -9.52 20.93 -24.58
N GLU A 128 -8.60 21.35 -25.44
CA GLU A 128 -7.46 20.54 -25.88
C GLU A 128 -6.48 20.31 -24.73
N ALA A 129 -6.14 21.37 -23.98
CA ALA A 129 -5.33 21.28 -22.78
C ALA A 129 -5.93 20.29 -21.77
N ALA A 130 -7.24 20.35 -21.52
CA ALA A 130 -7.93 19.41 -20.64
C ALA A 130 -7.89 17.96 -21.16
N LYS A 131 -7.97 17.76 -22.49
CA LYS A 131 -7.87 16.42 -23.11
C LYS A 131 -6.46 15.84 -22.93
N LEU A 132 -5.42 16.64 -23.15
CA LEU A 132 -4.02 16.22 -22.96
C LEU A 132 -3.72 15.94 -21.49
N ARG A 133 -4.15 16.80 -20.56
CA ARG A 133 -4.03 16.55 -19.11
C ARG A 133 -4.70 15.25 -18.69
N ARG A 134 -5.94 14.99 -19.15
CA ARG A 134 -6.63 13.72 -18.87
C ARG A 134 -5.90 12.51 -19.44
N GLU A 135 -5.31 12.63 -20.63
CA GLU A 135 -4.52 11.55 -21.23
C GLU A 135 -3.24 11.29 -20.43
N LYS A 136 -2.50 12.35 -20.08
CA LYS A 136 -1.31 12.30 -19.21
C LYS A 136 -1.63 11.63 -17.87
N ASP A 137 -2.68 12.09 -17.18
CA ASP A 137 -3.09 11.53 -15.89
C ASP A 137 -3.46 10.04 -15.98
N LYS A 138 -4.12 9.64 -17.07
CA LYS A 138 -4.47 8.23 -17.30
C LYS A 138 -3.23 7.38 -17.56
N LEU A 139 -2.25 7.91 -18.29
CA LEU A 139 -1.00 7.22 -18.57
C LEU A 139 -0.12 7.13 -17.32
N SER A 140 0.12 8.24 -16.62
CA SER A 140 0.90 8.26 -15.37
C SER A 140 0.31 7.28 -14.36
N LYS A 141 -1.01 7.30 -14.11
CA LYS A 141 -1.66 6.33 -13.19
C LYS A 141 -1.29 4.87 -13.48
N ASN A 142 -1.15 4.46 -14.74
CA ASN A 142 -0.88 3.05 -15.06
C ASN A 142 0.59 2.73 -15.31
N LEU A 143 1.37 3.70 -15.79
CA LEU A 143 2.73 3.48 -16.30
C LEU A 143 3.82 4.07 -15.39
N GLU A 144 3.48 4.80 -14.33
CA GLU A 144 4.45 5.46 -13.43
C GLU A 144 5.54 4.49 -12.96
N GLY A 145 5.13 3.35 -12.39
CA GLY A 145 6.08 2.41 -11.79
C GLY A 145 6.93 1.61 -12.79
N ILE A 146 6.68 1.73 -14.10
CA ILE A 146 7.51 1.15 -15.16
C ILE A 146 8.12 2.21 -16.09
N LYS A 147 8.02 3.49 -15.74
CA LYS A 147 8.46 4.63 -16.56
C LYS A 147 9.96 4.60 -16.86
N GLU A 148 10.76 4.14 -15.91
CA GLU A 148 12.23 4.02 -16.04
C GLU A 148 12.69 2.62 -16.50
N MET A 149 11.75 1.72 -16.82
CA MET A 149 12.07 0.37 -17.25
C MET A 149 12.54 0.36 -18.71
N ARG A 150 13.82 0.05 -18.94
CA ARG A 150 14.43 -0.03 -20.29
C ARG A 150 14.34 -1.41 -20.93
N ARG A 151 14.26 -2.46 -20.13
CA ARG A 151 14.20 -3.88 -20.53
C ARG A 151 13.16 -4.58 -19.66
N VAL A 152 12.65 -5.72 -20.12
CA VAL A 152 11.76 -6.56 -19.30
C VAL A 152 12.45 -6.99 -18.00
N PRO A 153 11.70 -7.16 -16.89
CA PRO A 153 12.27 -7.57 -15.60
C PRO A 153 12.77 -9.02 -15.63
N ASN A 154 13.69 -9.32 -14.72
CA ASN A 154 14.25 -10.66 -14.52
C ASN A 154 13.45 -11.50 -13.52
N ALA A 155 12.65 -10.85 -12.67
CA ALA A 155 11.75 -11.51 -11.74
C ALA A 155 10.45 -10.73 -11.62
N LEU A 156 9.35 -11.46 -11.46
CA LEU A 156 8.03 -10.90 -11.19
C LEU A 156 7.58 -11.29 -9.79
N PHE A 157 7.20 -10.32 -8.96
CA PHE A 157 6.56 -10.58 -7.67
C PHE A 157 5.08 -10.19 -7.74
N VAL A 158 4.20 -11.16 -7.57
CA VAL A 158 2.75 -11.01 -7.78
C VAL A 158 1.99 -11.23 -6.48
N ILE A 159 1.03 -10.35 -6.20
CA ILE A 159 0.10 -10.51 -5.10
C ILE A 159 -1.24 -10.95 -5.69
N ASP A 160 -1.75 -12.11 -5.24
CA ASP A 160 -2.97 -12.73 -5.77
C ASP A 160 -2.85 -13.11 -7.26
N PRO A 161 -2.23 -14.28 -7.59
CA PRO A 161 -2.10 -14.77 -8.97
C PRO A 161 -3.43 -14.98 -9.70
N ARG A 162 -4.54 -15.13 -8.96
CA ARG A 162 -5.87 -15.28 -9.53
C ARG A 162 -6.36 -13.96 -10.10
N ILE A 163 -6.16 -12.85 -9.40
CA ILE A 163 -6.46 -11.51 -9.94
C ILE A 163 -5.46 -11.14 -11.05
N GLU A 164 -4.17 -11.37 -10.81
CA GLU A 164 -3.08 -10.98 -11.72
C GLU A 164 -2.70 -12.06 -12.75
N HIS A 165 -3.66 -12.90 -13.14
CA HIS A 165 -3.44 -14.03 -14.06
C HIS A 165 -2.80 -13.61 -15.40
N ASN A 166 -3.11 -12.41 -15.90
CA ASN A 166 -2.49 -11.89 -17.13
C ASN A 166 -0.99 -11.64 -16.97
N ALA A 167 -0.58 -11.07 -15.84
CA ALA A 167 0.83 -10.82 -15.53
C ALA A 167 1.61 -12.13 -15.44
N VAL A 168 1.04 -13.10 -14.71
CA VAL A 168 1.62 -14.45 -14.55
C VAL A 168 1.71 -15.16 -15.90
N ALA A 169 0.66 -15.12 -16.72
CA ALA A 169 0.65 -15.76 -18.03
C ALA A 169 1.70 -15.18 -18.99
N GLU A 170 1.86 -13.85 -19.00
CA GLU A 170 2.89 -13.19 -19.80
C GLU A 170 4.30 -13.52 -19.31
N ALA A 171 4.53 -13.52 -17.99
CA ALA A 171 5.83 -13.86 -17.41
C ALA A 171 6.24 -15.30 -17.73
N ARG A 172 5.31 -16.27 -17.60
CA ARG A 172 5.56 -17.67 -17.95
C ARG A 172 5.91 -17.86 -19.43
N LYS A 173 5.24 -17.14 -20.34
CA LYS A 173 5.58 -17.18 -21.78
C LYS A 173 7.01 -16.71 -22.05
N LEU A 174 7.49 -15.72 -21.30
CA LEU A 174 8.84 -15.19 -21.41
C LEU A 174 9.86 -15.91 -20.53
N LYS A 175 9.44 -16.97 -19.81
CA LYS A 175 10.27 -17.72 -18.85
C LYS A 175 10.87 -16.84 -17.75
N ILE A 176 10.15 -15.79 -17.35
CA ILE A 176 10.51 -14.96 -16.21
C ILE A 176 10.02 -15.66 -14.95
N PRO A 177 10.89 -15.93 -13.95
CA PRO A 177 10.49 -16.56 -12.70
C PRO A 177 9.45 -15.71 -11.95
N VAL A 178 8.38 -16.37 -11.52
CA VAL A 178 7.26 -15.75 -10.82
C VAL A 178 7.31 -16.13 -9.34
N PHE A 179 7.37 -15.10 -8.50
CA PHE A 179 7.23 -15.16 -7.06
C PHE A 179 5.84 -14.63 -6.72
N GLY A 180 5.19 -15.19 -5.70
CA GLY A 180 3.91 -14.59 -5.31
C GLY A 180 3.29 -15.08 -4.02
N ILE A 181 2.44 -14.21 -3.47
CA ILE A 181 1.60 -14.51 -2.32
C ILE A 181 0.38 -15.27 -2.83
N VAL A 182 0.21 -16.50 -2.36
CA VAL A 182 -0.85 -17.41 -2.82
C VAL A 182 -1.76 -17.76 -1.64
N ASP A 183 -3.01 -17.32 -1.70
CA ASP A 183 -4.05 -17.74 -0.76
C ASP A 183 -4.68 -19.07 -1.23
N THR A 184 -5.41 -19.71 -0.32
CA THR A 184 -6.19 -20.93 -0.47
C THR A 184 -7.10 -21.02 -1.70
N ASN A 185 -7.49 -19.91 -2.33
CA ASN A 185 -8.35 -19.88 -3.52
C ASN A 185 -7.58 -19.88 -4.85
N SER A 186 -6.26 -19.72 -4.81
CA SER A 186 -5.39 -19.53 -5.97
C SER A 186 -4.73 -20.86 -6.38
N ASP A 187 -4.34 -20.99 -7.65
CA ASP A 187 -3.60 -22.16 -8.12
C ASP A 187 -2.11 -22.01 -7.76
N PRO A 188 -1.50 -22.92 -6.98
CA PRO A 188 -0.06 -22.84 -6.68
C PRO A 188 0.81 -23.10 -7.91
N ASP A 189 0.34 -23.85 -8.91
CA ASP A 189 1.18 -24.33 -10.03
C ASP A 189 1.51 -23.23 -11.06
N VAL A 190 0.87 -22.06 -10.95
CA VAL A 190 1.16 -20.91 -11.84
C VAL A 190 2.31 -20.05 -11.33
N VAL A 191 2.79 -20.28 -10.11
CA VAL A 191 3.86 -19.53 -9.44
C VAL A 191 5.04 -20.47 -9.20
N ASP A 192 6.26 -20.03 -9.53
CA ASP A 192 7.48 -20.84 -9.35
C ASP A 192 7.93 -20.84 -7.88
N TYR A 193 7.85 -19.68 -7.23
CA TYR A 193 8.20 -19.48 -5.81
C TYR A 193 6.97 -19.02 -5.03
N ILE A 194 6.25 -20.00 -4.49
CA ILE A 194 4.97 -19.82 -3.80
C ILE A 194 5.22 -19.36 -2.37
N ILE A 195 4.59 -18.26 -1.94
CA ILE A 195 4.52 -17.87 -0.53
C ILE A 195 3.07 -18.06 -0.06
N PRO A 196 2.75 -19.17 0.63
CA PRO A 196 1.39 -19.43 1.07
C PRO A 196 1.03 -18.45 2.21
N ALA A 197 0.14 -17.50 1.98
CA ALA A 197 -0.28 -16.52 2.97
C ALA A 197 -1.54 -15.76 2.54
N ASN A 198 -2.14 -15.07 3.51
CA ASN A 198 -3.28 -14.18 3.30
C ASN A 198 -2.94 -12.99 2.38
N ASP A 199 -3.67 -12.83 1.29
CA ASP A 199 -3.54 -11.73 0.32
C ASP A 199 -4.62 -10.62 0.50
N ASP A 200 -5.59 -10.80 1.39
CA ASP A 200 -6.67 -9.85 1.68
C ASP A 200 -6.29 -8.87 2.80
N ALA A 201 -5.42 -9.30 3.73
CA ALA A 201 -5.03 -8.50 4.88
C ALA A 201 -3.87 -7.56 4.53
N LEU A 202 -4.09 -6.24 4.71
CA LEU A 202 -3.08 -5.20 4.52
C LEU A 202 -1.78 -5.52 5.29
N ARG A 203 -1.89 -5.85 6.58
CA ARG A 203 -0.74 -6.14 7.45
C ARG A 203 0.08 -7.35 6.97
N SER A 204 -0.60 -8.40 6.52
CA SER A 204 0.04 -9.61 5.96
C SER A 204 0.84 -9.27 4.71
N VAL A 205 0.20 -8.61 3.75
CA VAL A 205 0.80 -8.24 2.47
C VAL A 205 1.98 -7.27 2.68
N SER A 206 1.80 -6.23 3.49
CA SER A 206 2.88 -5.28 3.83
C SER A 206 4.09 -5.98 4.44
N LEU A 207 3.88 -6.90 5.39
CA LEU A 207 4.97 -7.62 6.04
C LEU A 207 5.77 -8.46 5.05
N ILE A 208 5.08 -9.24 4.21
CA ILE A 208 5.74 -10.12 3.22
C ILE A 208 6.47 -9.28 2.17
N LEU A 209 5.84 -8.21 1.66
CA LEU A 209 6.47 -7.30 0.72
C LEU A 209 7.73 -6.65 1.31
N ALA A 210 7.67 -6.19 2.56
CA ALA A 210 8.82 -5.58 3.22
C ALA A 210 9.99 -6.56 3.36
N VAL A 211 9.72 -7.81 3.73
CA VAL A 211 10.75 -8.87 3.82
C VAL A 211 11.39 -9.15 2.46
N ILE A 212 10.59 -9.22 1.39
CA ILE A 212 11.12 -9.47 0.04
C ILE A 212 11.86 -8.25 -0.51
N ALA A 213 11.37 -7.04 -0.25
CA ALA A 213 12.03 -5.79 -0.60
C ALA A 213 13.37 -5.65 0.13
N ASP A 214 13.47 -6.11 1.38
CA ASP A 214 14.74 -6.17 2.11
C ASP A 214 15.76 -7.09 1.45
N ALA A 215 15.34 -8.20 0.83
CA ALA A 215 16.24 -9.06 0.05
C ALA A 215 16.92 -8.29 -1.09
N ILE A 216 16.16 -7.41 -1.75
CA ILE A 216 16.63 -6.57 -2.86
C ILE A 216 17.56 -5.47 -2.33
N VAL A 217 17.21 -4.84 -1.21
CA VAL A 217 18.01 -3.79 -0.57
C VAL A 217 19.33 -4.34 -0.07
N GLU A 218 19.31 -5.48 0.62
CA GLU A 218 20.51 -6.15 1.13
C GLU A 218 21.46 -6.55 -0.01
N SER A 219 20.92 -7.04 -1.13
CA SER A 219 21.72 -7.35 -2.33
C SER A 219 22.44 -6.13 -2.88
N LYS A 220 21.88 -4.93 -2.68
CA LYS A 220 22.47 -3.64 -3.10
C LYS A 220 23.34 -3.01 -2.00
N SER A 221 23.74 -3.78 -0.99
CA SER A 221 24.49 -3.31 0.20
C SER A 221 23.74 -2.30 1.07
N GLY A 222 22.42 -2.24 0.98
CA GLY A 222 21.58 -1.46 1.90
C GLY A 222 21.29 -2.20 3.19
N VAL A 223 20.85 -1.47 4.22
CA VAL A 223 20.49 -2.05 5.52
C VAL A 223 19.05 -2.57 5.47
N PRO A 224 18.80 -3.86 5.74
CA PRO A 224 17.44 -4.39 5.84
C PRO A 224 16.72 -3.83 7.08
N VAL A 225 15.41 -3.58 6.96
CA VAL A 225 14.61 -2.93 8.02
C VAL A 225 13.83 -3.96 8.85
N VAL A 226 13.32 -4.99 8.20
CA VAL A 226 12.40 -5.99 8.75
C VAL A 226 13.06 -7.38 8.81
N ALA A 227 13.87 -7.71 7.82
CA ALA A 227 14.62 -8.97 7.82
C ALA A 227 15.63 -9.00 8.98
N TYR A 228 15.71 -10.13 9.69
CA TYR A 228 16.62 -10.39 10.82
C TYR A 228 16.42 -9.55 12.09
N THR A 229 15.38 -8.71 12.17
CA THR A 229 15.00 -8.08 13.45
C THR A 229 14.54 -9.17 14.41
N LYS A 230 15.40 -9.52 15.39
CA LYS A 230 15.05 -10.44 16.47
C LYS A 230 13.95 -9.81 17.30
N ASP A 231 12.78 -10.44 17.32
CA ASP A 231 11.73 -10.09 18.26
C ASP A 231 12.02 -10.78 19.59
N GLU A 232 12.00 -10.02 20.68
CA GLU A 232 12.03 -10.58 22.03
C GLU A 232 10.64 -11.17 22.34
N GLY A 233 10.56 -12.50 22.38
CA GLY A 233 9.43 -13.23 22.95
C GLY A 233 9.31 -14.67 22.47
N ASP A 234 8.37 -15.38 23.08
CA ASP A 234 8.27 -16.83 22.98
C ASP A 234 8.02 -17.32 21.54
N SER A 235 8.57 -18.50 21.24
CA SER A 235 8.35 -19.18 19.97
C SER A 235 6.87 -19.53 19.81
N VAL A 236 6.21 -18.92 18.84
CA VAL A 236 4.82 -19.22 18.49
C VAL A 236 4.72 -20.58 17.81
N THR A 237 3.80 -21.42 18.28
CA THR A 237 3.50 -22.72 17.66
C THR A 237 2.19 -22.68 16.87
N MET A 238 1.95 -23.68 16.02
CA MET A 238 0.69 -23.78 15.27
C MET A 238 -0.53 -23.99 16.19
N LYS A 239 -0.34 -24.49 17.42
CA LYS A 239 -1.43 -24.54 18.43
C LYS A 239 -1.86 -23.15 18.86
N ASP A 240 -0.92 -22.21 18.98
CA ASP A 240 -1.20 -20.83 19.35
C ASP A 240 -1.91 -20.09 18.21
N VAL A 241 -1.53 -20.39 16.96
CA VAL A 241 -2.24 -19.92 15.75
C VAL A 241 -3.71 -20.32 15.82
N ILE A 242 -4.01 -21.60 16.10
CA ILE A 242 -5.39 -22.09 16.21
C ILE A 242 -6.14 -21.38 17.34
N ARG A 243 -5.55 -21.27 18.53
CA ARG A 243 -6.17 -20.61 19.69
C ARG A 243 -6.52 -19.15 19.37
N GLN A 244 -5.60 -18.44 18.72
CA GLN A 244 -5.83 -17.07 18.28
C GLN A 244 -6.91 -16.98 17.21
N THR A 245 -6.86 -17.84 16.19
CA THR A 245 -7.89 -17.93 15.15
C THR A 245 -9.27 -18.19 15.74
N GLU A 246 -9.39 -19.06 16.74
CA GLU A 246 -10.66 -19.35 17.41
C GLU A 246 -11.18 -18.14 18.20
N ARG A 247 -10.30 -17.45 18.93
CA ARG A 247 -10.63 -16.21 19.66
C ARG A 247 -11.10 -15.11 18.71
N GLU A 248 -10.33 -14.81 17.66
CA GLU A 248 -10.67 -13.76 16.70
C GLU A 248 -11.97 -14.08 15.94
N ASN A 249 -12.21 -15.35 15.63
CA ASN A 249 -13.46 -15.78 15.03
C ASN A 249 -14.65 -15.64 15.99
N ALA A 250 -14.49 -15.98 17.26
CA ALA A 250 -15.53 -15.83 18.28
C ALA A 250 -15.90 -14.35 18.47
N GLU A 251 -14.90 -13.47 18.56
CA GLU A 251 -15.08 -12.02 18.65
C GLU A 251 -15.78 -11.46 17.39
N ARG A 252 -15.37 -11.91 16.20
CA ARG A 252 -16.02 -11.53 14.93
C ARG A 252 -17.49 -11.98 14.88
N LEU A 253 -17.77 -13.22 15.27
CA LEU A 253 -19.13 -13.76 15.30
C LEU A 253 -19.99 -13.03 16.34
N ALA A 254 -19.44 -12.72 17.51
CA ALA A 254 -20.10 -11.92 18.54
C ALA A 254 -20.44 -10.52 18.01
N ARG A 255 -19.51 -9.86 17.30
CA ARG A 255 -19.75 -8.55 16.67
C ARG A 255 -20.88 -8.61 15.64
N ILE A 256 -20.90 -9.62 14.77
CA ILE A 256 -21.97 -9.79 13.77
C ILE A 256 -23.32 -10.05 14.45
N ARG A 257 -23.34 -10.87 15.52
CA ARG A 257 -24.57 -11.12 16.30
C ARG A 257 -25.05 -9.84 16.96
N ALA A 258 -24.16 -9.06 17.58
CA ALA A 258 -24.48 -7.77 18.19
C ALA A 258 -25.00 -6.76 17.15
N GLU A 259 -24.37 -6.67 15.97
CA GLU A 259 -24.83 -5.78 14.89
C GLU A 259 -26.22 -6.20 14.36
N ARG A 260 -26.48 -7.50 14.22
CA ARG A 260 -27.80 -8.02 13.82
C ARG A 260 -28.86 -7.75 14.89
N ALA A 261 -28.53 -7.96 16.16
CA ALA A 261 -29.41 -7.66 17.28
C ALA A 261 -29.74 -6.15 17.32
N ALA A 262 -28.74 -5.28 17.22
CA ALA A 262 -28.93 -3.83 17.17
C ALA A 262 -29.77 -3.39 15.95
N ARG A 263 -29.56 -4.01 14.79
CA ARG A 263 -30.37 -3.74 13.59
C ARG A 263 -31.82 -4.19 13.77
N GLN A 264 -32.05 -5.33 14.42
CA GLN A 264 -33.38 -5.83 14.71
C GLN A 264 -34.10 -4.94 15.72
N GLU A 265 -33.42 -4.55 16.81
CA GLU A 265 -33.94 -3.63 17.81
C GLU A 265 -34.26 -2.24 17.20
N ALA A 266 -33.41 -1.73 16.30
CA ALA A 266 -33.68 -0.51 15.56
C ALA A 266 -34.91 -0.63 14.64
N TYR A 267 -35.11 -1.79 14.01
CA TYR A 267 -36.29 -2.07 13.17
C TYR A 267 -37.58 -2.14 14.00
N GLU A 268 -37.52 -2.78 15.17
CA GLU A 268 -38.63 -2.89 16.12
C GLU A 268 -38.97 -1.52 16.72
N ARG A 269 -37.95 -0.73 17.10
CA ARG A 269 -38.12 0.66 17.60
C ARG A 269 -38.69 1.61 16.54
N ALA A 270 -38.40 1.37 15.26
CA ALA A 270 -39.00 2.10 14.14
C ALA A 270 -40.46 1.67 13.82
N GLY A 271 -41.06 0.83 14.67
CA GLY A 271 -42.49 0.47 14.59
C GLY A 271 -42.86 -0.41 13.40
N GLY A 272 -41.90 -1.14 12.81
CA GLY A 272 -42.17 -2.13 11.75
C GLY A 272 -42.82 -1.57 10.47
N ARG A 273 -42.87 -0.25 10.26
CA ARG A 273 -43.41 0.37 9.04
C ARG A 273 -42.31 0.62 8.03
N GLY A 274 -41.71 -0.46 7.55
CA GLY A 274 -40.61 -0.47 6.60
C GLY A 274 -40.91 -1.29 5.34
N SER A 275 -41.92 -0.89 4.58
CA SER A 275 -42.09 -1.13 3.12
C SER A 275 -42.12 -2.58 2.59
N TYR A 276 -43.35 -3.09 2.45
CA TYR A 276 -43.74 -4.18 1.53
C TYR A 276 -43.77 -3.75 0.05
N TYR A 277 -42.84 -2.92 -0.43
CA TYR A 277 -42.74 -2.59 -1.85
C TYR A 277 -41.41 -3.03 -2.46
N ARG A 278 -41.33 -4.32 -2.80
CA ARG A 278 -40.53 -4.77 -3.94
C ARG A 278 -41.12 -6.02 -4.59
N GLY A 279 -42.34 -5.90 -5.09
CA GLY A 279 -42.96 -6.87 -5.98
C GLY A 279 -42.85 -6.43 -7.45
N ARG A 280 -42.21 -7.28 -8.27
CA ARG A 280 -42.39 -7.44 -9.72
C ARG A 280 -42.38 -6.20 -10.62
N ARG A 281 -41.26 -6.04 -11.35
CA ARG A 281 -41.31 -5.70 -12.78
C ARG A 281 -40.72 -6.86 -13.56
N SER A 282 -41.57 -7.84 -13.90
CA SER A 282 -41.33 -8.76 -15.01
C SER A 282 -42.42 -8.51 -16.05
N ARG A 283 -41.97 -8.38 -17.29
CA ARG A 283 -42.73 -8.23 -18.53
C ARG A 283 -43.88 -9.25 -18.63
N ALA A 284 -45.03 -8.79 -19.12
CA ALA A 284 -45.92 -9.59 -19.96
C ALA A 284 -46.78 -8.66 -20.82
N TYR A 285 -46.74 -8.90 -22.13
CA TYR A 285 -47.64 -8.39 -23.15
C TYR A 285 -49.05 -8.97 -22.96
N GLY A 286 -50.08 -8.24 -23.42
CA GLY A 286 -51.30 -8.86 -23.99
C GLY A 286 -52.65 -8.59 -23.30
N SER A 287 -53.31 -7.51 -23.76
CA SER A 287 -54.71 -7.40 -24.23
C SER A 287 -55.95 -7.68 -23.35
N PHE A 288 -56.95 -6.84 -23.65
CA PHE A 288 -58.41 -6.90 -23.47
C PHE A 288 -59.07 -6.49 -22.15
N GLY A 289 -60.06 -5.59 -22.31
CA GLY A 289 -61.36 -5.76 -21.66
C GLY A 289 -61.80 -4.62 -20.74
N SER A 290 -62.79 -3.86 -21.19
CA SER A 290 -63.44 -2.73 -20.54
C SER A 290 -64.36 -3.04 -19.35
N ASN A 291 -64.44 -2.06 -18.44
CA ASN A 291 -65.63 -1.49 -17.78
C ASN A 291 -66.07 -1.89 -16.34
N ARG A 292 -66.34 -0.82 -15.56
CA ARG A 292 -67.15 -0.63 -14.31
C ARG A 292 -66.47 -0.78 -12.92
N PRO A 293 -66.97 -0.08 -11.87
CA PRO A 293 -66.99 1.38 -11.73
C PRO A 293 -66.39 1.86 -10.38
N ALA A 294 -66.19 3.17 -10.26
CA ALA A 294 -65.61 3.85 -9.10
C ALA A 294 -66.62 4.03 -7.96
N GLN A 295 -66.21 3.74 -6.72
CA GLN A 295 -66.60 4.50 -5.52
C GLN A 295 -65.72 4.16 -4.30
N ALA A 296 -65.43 5.21 -3.51
CA ALA A 296 -64.81 5.25 -2.19
C ALA A 296 -63.27 5.06 -2.09
N ARG A 297 -62.53 6.18 -1.93
CA ARG A 297 -61.32 6.33 -1.07
C ARG A 297 -60.76 7.76 -1.11
N GLY A 298 -61.47 8.72 -0.51
CA GLY A 298 -61.00 10.12 -0.36
C GLY A 298 -60.06 10.37 0.82
N GLY A 299 -60.12 9.58 1.91
CA GLY A 299 -59.38 9.87 3.15
C GLY A 299 -57.92 9.38 3.23
N ALA A 300 -57.49 8.49 2.33
CA ALA A 300 -56.15 7.89 2.40
C ALA A 300 -55.05 8.74 1.72
N ALA A 301 -55.43 9.59 0.75
CA ALA A 301 -54.49 10.40 -0.02
C ALA A 301 -53.95 11.62 0.75
N GLU A 302 -54.72 12.15 1.69
CA GLU A 302 -54.38 13.36 2.44
C GLU A 302 -53.41 13.08 3.59
N LYS A 303 -53.61 11.98 4.34
CA LYS A 303 -52.66 11.51 5.36
C LYS A 303 -51.30 11.12 4.75
N ALA A 304 -51.28 10.52 3.56
CA ALA A 304 -50.05 10.13 2.88
C ALA A 304 -49.22 11.36 2.41
N LYS A 305 -49.88 12.46 2.03
CA LYS A 305 -49.19 13.71 1.68
C LYS A 305 -48.58 14.41 2.91
N ALA A 306 -49.27 14.39 4.05
CA ALA A 306 -48.77 14.97 5.29
C ALA A 306 -47.56 14.20 5.86
N GLU A 307 -47.57 12.87 5.80
CA GLU A 307 -46.43 12.03 6.21
C GLU A 307 -45.22 12.21 5.29
N ALA A 308 -45.44 12.30 3.97
CA ALA A 308 -44.36 12.54 3.00
C ALA A 308 -43.69 13.92 3.16
N GLY A 309 -44.45 14.95 3.60
CA GLY A 309 -43.90 16.27 3.91
C GLY A 309 -42.99 16.28 5.14
N LYS A 310 -43.36 15.53 6.20
CA LYS A 310 -42.54 15.36 7.40
C LYS A 310 -41.25 14.59 7.12
N VAL A 311 -41.32 13.52 6.34
CA VAL A 311 -40.13 12.75 5.95
C VAL A 311 -39.19 13.56 5.05
N LYS A 312 -39.71 14.41 4.15
CA LYS A 312 -38.88 15.32 3.35
C LYS A 312 -38.15 16.35 4.21
N THR A 313 -38.83 16.96 5.17
CA THR A 313 -38.24 17.98 6.06
C THR A 313 -37.22 17.40 7.03
N GLU A 314 -37.43 16.17 7.52
CA GLU A 314 -36.42 15.45 8.31
C GLU A 314 -35.18 15.05 7.48
N ALA A 315 -35.39 14.59 6.24
CA ALA A 315 -34.28 14.26 5.34
C ALA A 315 -33.43 15.48 4.98
N GLU A 316 -34.05 16.66 4.85
CA GLU A 316 -33.37 17.92 4.57
C GLU A 316 -32.56 18.41 5.78
N LYS A 317 -33.12 18.30 6.99
CA LYS A 317 -32.38 18.56 8.25
C LYS A 317 -31.19 17.62 8.43
N ALA A 318 -31.36 16.33 8.14
CA ALA A 318 -30.26 15.35 8.21
C ALA A 318 -29.14 15.65 7.19
N ARG A 319 -29.50 16.12 5.98
CA ARG A 319 -28.52 16.56 4.98
C ARG A 319 -27.74 17.80 5.45
N ALA A 320 -28.41 18.78 6.03
CA ALA A 320 -27.77 19.98 6.57
C ALA A 320 -26.79 19.65 7.72
N VAL A 321 -27.16 18.71 8.61
CA VAL A 321 -26.26 18.24 9.68
C VAL A 321 -25.05 17.50 9.11
N ALA A 322 -25.25 16.65 8.09
CA ALA A 322 -24.16 15.95 7.43
C ALA A 322 -23.21 16.88 6.65
N GLU A 323 -23.75 17.95 6.06
CA GLU A 323 -22.95 18.97 5.38
C GLU A 323 -22.13 19.80 6.37
N LYS A 324 -22.73 20.21 7.49
CA LYS A 324 -22.01 20.91 8.56
C LYS A 324 -20.87 20.06 9.14
N ALA A 325 -21.12 18.76 9.38
CA ALA A 325 -20.09 17.82 9.84
C ALA A 325 -18.95 17.64 8.81
N LYS A 326 -19.24 17.67 7.51
CA LYS A 326 -18.21 17.64 6.46
C LYS A 326 -17.34 18.90 6.47
N VAL A 327 -17.95 20.06 6.64
CA VAL A 327 -17.22 21.35 6.73
C VAL A 327 -16.34 21.40 7.98
N GLU A 328 -16.81 20.91 9.12
CA GLU A 328 -15.99 20.80 10.34
C GLU A 328 -14.83 19.81 10.18
N ALA A 329 -15.05 18.67 9.51
CA ALA A 329 -13.98 17.72 9.22
C ALA A 329 -12.93 18.28 8.24
N GLU A 330 -13.34 19.09 7.26
CA GLU A 330 -12.42 19.82 6.37
C GLU A 330 -11.60 20.86 7.15
N LYS A 331 -12.23 21.65 8.03
CA LYS A 331 -11.51 22.62 8.87
C LYS A 331 -10.48 21.94 9.77
N ALA A 332 -10.83 20.81 10.40
CA ALA A 332 -9.89 20.04 11.21
C ALA A 332 -8.70 19.51 10.39
N LYS A 333 -8.90 19.08 9.14
CA LYS A 333 -7.80 18.67 8.25
C LYS A 333 -6.86 19.83 7.92
N VAL A 334 -7.41 21.02 7.70
CA VAL A 334 -6.61 22.22 7.42
C VAL A 334 -5.79 22.63 8.65
N GLU A 335 -6.33 22.51 9.86
CA GLU A 335 -5.58 22.75 11.10
C GLU A 335 -4.45 21.75 11.31
N VAL A 336 -4.71 20.45 11.07
CA VAL A 336 -3.66 19.41 11.14
C VAL A 336 -2.57 19.65 10.09
N ALA A 337 -2.93 20.09 8.89
CA ALA A 337 -1.96 20.43 7.85
C ALA A 337 -1.08 21.64 8.24
N LYS A 338 -1.67 22.66 8.88
CA LYS A 338 -0.91 23.81 9.41
C LYS A 338 0.05 23.38 10.53
N ALA A 339 -0.41 22.55 11.48
CA ALA A 339 0.44 22.04 12.55
C ALA A 339 1.62 21.22 12.00
N ASN A 340 1.39 20.36 11.01
CA ASN A 340 2.45 19.59 10.37
C ASN A 340 3.47 20.48 9.65
N ALA A 341 3.02 21.55 8.99
CA ALA A 341 3.92 22.51 8.34
C ALA A 341 4.80 23.27 9.35
N GLU A 342 4.26 23.60 10.53
CA GLU A 342 5.03 24.21 11.61
C GLU A 342 6.08 23.24 12.20
N VAL A 343 5.73 21.96 12.34
CA VAL A 343 6.67 20.91 12.78
C VAL A 343 7.81 20.75 11.78
N GLU A 344 7.54 20.72 10.48
CA GLU A 344 8.59 20.65 9.46
C GLU A 344 9.48 21.89 9.45
N LYS A 345 8.90 23.09 9.63
CA LYS A 345 9.66 24.32 9.77
C LYS A 345 10.59 24.28 10.98
N ALA A 346 10.13 23.75 12.11
CA ALA A 346 10.95 23.58 13.32
C ALA A 346 12.09 22.57 13.11
N LYS A 347 11.85 21.46 12.40
CA LYS A 347 12.90 20.47 12.05
C LYS A 347 14.00 21.09 11.19
N MET A 348 13.63 21.86 10.16
CA MET A 348 14.61 22.55 9.31
C MET A 348 15.44 23.57 10.10
N MET A 349 14.82 24.30 11.03
CA MET A 349 15.55 25.22 11.91
C MET A 349 16.54 24.47 12.82
N ALA A 350 16.13 23.33 13.37
CA ALA A 350 17.00 22.49 14.20
C ALA A 350 18.18 21.91 13.40
N GLU A 351 17.96 21.50 12.16
CA GLU A 351 19.03 21.01 11.27
C GLU A 351 20.02 22.13 10.92
N LYS A 352 19.52 23.33 10.60
CA LYS A 352 20.37 24.50 10.36
C LYS A 352 21.22 24.85 11.58
N ALA A 353 20.63 24.82 12.77
CA ALA A 353 21.36 25.07 14.02
C ALA A 353 22.46 24.01 14.26
N LYS A 354 22.19 22.73 13.97
CA LYS A 354 23.22 21.67 14.05
C LYS A 354 24.37 21.93 13.09
N ALA A 355 24.09 22.33 11.86
CA ALA A 355 25.11 22.65 10.87
C ALA A 355 25.97 23.87 11.28
N GLU A 356 25.37 24.88 11.92
CA GLU A 356 26.11 26.03 12.46
C GLU A 356 27.02 25.64 13.63
N VAL A 357 26.55 24.76 14.53
CA VAL A 357 27.38 24.22 15.62
C VAL A 357 28.55 23.41 15.07
N GLU A 358 28.34 22.61 14.02
CA GLU A 358 29.40 21.83 13.38
C GLU A 358 30.46 22.75 12.73
N LYS A 359 30.02 23.79 12.01
CA LYS A 359 30.93 24.82 11.47
C LYS A 359 31.74 25.51 12.57
N ALA A 360 31.11 25.83 13.70
CA ALA A 360 31.80 26.44 14.84
C ALA A 360 32.85 25.51 15.44
N LYS A 361 32.58 24.19 15.52
CA LYS A 361 33.56 23.20 15.98
C LYS A 361 34.78 23.13 15.06
N VAL A 362 34.56 23.09 13.74
CA VAL A 362 35.64 23.07 12.74
C VAL A 362 36.50 24.34 12.84
N MET A 363 35.87 25.51 13.00
CA MET A 363 36.61 26.76 13.19
C MET A 363 37.44 26.77 14.48
N ALA A 364 36.89 26.25 15.58
CA ALA A 364 37.61 26.13 16.84
C ALA A 364 38.81 25.17 16.76
N GLU A 365 38.68 24.07 16.01
CA GLU A 365 39.76 23.12 15.78
C GLU A 365 40.88 23.74 14.92
N LYS A 366 40.52 24.48 13.88
CA LYS A 366 41.47 25.22 13.05
C LYS A 366 42.23 26.28 13.86
N ALA A 367 41.54 27.02 14.72
CA ALA A 367 42.17 28.00 15.60
C ALA A 367 43.14 27.35 16.60
N LYS A 368 42.79 26.18 17.17
CA LYS A 368 43.71 25.41 18.02
C LYS A 368 44.97 24.98 17.27
N ALA A 369 44.83 24.51 16.04
CA ALA A 369 45.97 24.13 15.20
C ALA A 369 46.88 25.32 14.85
N GLU A 370 46.31 26.51 14.62
CA GLU A 370 47.10 27.73 14.38
C GLU A 370 47.85 28.19 15.64
N VAL A 371 47.23 28.09 16.82
CA VAL A 371 47.90 28.38 18.11
C VAL A 371 49.05 27.40 18.36
N GLU A 372 48.88 26.12 18.04
CA GLU A 372 49.94 25.12 18.18
C GLU A 372 51.12 25.41 17.23
N LYS A 373 50.83 25.76 15.97
CA LYS A 373 51.86 26.20 15.02
C LYS A 373 52.59 27.45 15.51
N ALA A 374 51.89 28.44 16.04
CA ALA A 374 52.50 29.65 16.58
C ALA A 374 53.40 29.35 17.79
N LYS A 375 52.99 28.42 18.67
CA LYS A 375 53.84 27.94 19.78
C LYS A 375 55.11 27.27 19.28
N ALA A 376 55.02 26.40 18.27
CA ALA A 376 56.18 25.73 17.69
C ALA A 376 57.16 26.72 17.02
N VAL A 377 56.65 27.78 16.38
CA VAL A 377 57.49 28.85 15.82
C VAL A 377 58.17 29.65 16.93
N ALA A 378 57.44 30.00 18.00
CA ALA A 378 58.02 30.70 19.14
C ALA A 378 59.07 29.88 19.89
N GLU A 379 58.90 28.55 19.97
CA GLU A 379 59.89 27.64 20.55
C GLU A 379 61.17 27.59 19.70
N LYS A 380 61.04 27.48 18.37
CA LYS A 380 62.19 27.57 17.45
C LYS A 380 62.95 28.88 17.56
N ALA A 381 62.24 30.01 17.67
CA ALA A 381 62.86 31.32 17.84
C ALA A 381 63.62 31.48 19.18
N LYS A 382 63.19 30.78 20.24
CA LYS A 382 63.91 30.75 21.53
C LYS A 382 65.21 29.93 21.45
N VAL A 383 65.26 28.91 20.59
CA VAL A 383 66.48 28.12 20.37
C VAL A 383 67.52 28.89 19.56
N GLU A 384 67.09 29.72 18.60
CA GLU A 384 67.99 30.58 17.80
C GLU A 384 68.53 31.81 18.55
N THR A 385 67.90 32.20 19.67
CA THR A 385 68.30 33.38 20.47
C THR A 385 69.05 33.03 21.75
N ALA A 386 69.38 31.75 21.98
CA ALA A 386 70.25 31.34 23.07
C ALA A 386 71.70 31.79 22.78
N PRO A 387 72.33 32.62 23.63
CA PRO A 387 73.68 33.13 23.36
C PRO A 387 74.69 31.99 23.39
N ALA A 388 75.55 31.94 22.37
CA ALA A 388 76.76 31.13 22.35
C ALA A 388 77.68 31.65 23.48
N ASN A 389 77.61 31.00 24.64
CA ASN A 389 78.54 31.27 25.72
C ASN A 389 79.81 30.46 25.47
N GLU A 390 80.81 31.18 25.00
CA GLU A 390 82.22 30.81 24.95
C GLU A 390 82.66 30.22 26.30
N GLY A 391 83.26 29.03 26.24
CA GLY A 391 84.09 28.48 27.30
C GLY A 391 85.48 28.23 26.74
N GLU A 392 86.28 29.30 26.61
CA GLU A 392 87.73 29.20 26.47
C GLU A 392 88.39 28.92 27.83
N ASN A 393 89.25 27.89 27.82
CA ASN A 393 90.51 27.71 28.54
C ASN A 393 90.61 27.42 30.06
N LYS A 394 91.41 26.35 30.29
CA LYS A 394 92.21 25.92 31.46
C LYS A 394 91.56 25.10 32.56
#